data_AF-A0A0Q7FFP3-F1
#
_entry.id   AF-A0A0Q7FFP3-F1
#
_cell.length_a   1.000
_cell.length_b   1.000
_cell.length_c   1.000
_cell.angle_alpha   90.00
_cell.angle_beta   90.00
_cell.angle_gamma   90.00
#
_symmetry.space_group_name_H-M   'P 1'
#
loop_
_entity.id
_entity.type
_entity.pdbx_description
1 polymer ?
#
loop_
_entity_poly.entity_id
_entity_poly.type
_entity_poly.pdbx_seq_one_letter_code
_entity_poly.pdbx_strand_id
1 'polypeptide(L)' 'MLKIIKKQRVFVLPSLEEDRKITAAALADPDARPMTDEQLAQMVPIAKVPVLLENLRKLRG' A
#
# COMPACT_ATOMS: atom_id res chain seq x y z
N MET A 1 -6.46 -33.68 19.18
CA MET A 1 -6.25 -32.57 18.20
C MET A 1 -6.67 -31.27 18.84
N LEU A 2 -5.73 -30.38 19.14
CA LEU A 2 -6.04 -29.04 19.64
C LEU A 2 -6.48 -28.15 18.47
N LYS A 3 -7.69 -27.60 18.54
CA LYS A 3 -8.25 -26.66 17.55
C LYS A 3 -7.59 -25.30 17.76
N ILE A 4 -6.76 -24.86 16.82
CA ILE A 4 -6.22 -23.50 16.83
C ILE A 4 -7.34 -22.54 16.42
N ILE A 5 -7.91 -21.83 17.39
CA ILE A 5 -8.91 -20.78 17.14
C ILE A 5 -8.15 -19.54 16.65
N LYS A 6 -8.27 -19.19 15.36
CA LYS A 6 -7.70 -17.94 14.83
C LYS A 6 -8.46 -16.76 15.43
N LYS A 7 -7.77 -15.93 16.22
CA LYS A 7 -8.31 -14.67 16.75
C LYS A 7 -8.52 -13.70 15.57
N GLN A 8 -9.78 -13.35 15.29
CA GLN A 8 -10.09 -12.40 14.23
C GLN A 8 -9.72 -10.99 14.70
N ARG A 9 -8.79 -10.33 14.00
CA ARG A 9 -8.40 -8.95 14.33
C ARG A 9 -9.55 -8.03 13.94
N VAL A 10 -10.09 -7.30 14.90
CA VAL A 10 -11.06 -6.23 14.66
C VAL A 10 -10.27 -4.94 14.57
N PHE A 11 -10.35 -4.27 13.42
CA PHE A 11 -9.77 -2.94 13.23
C PHE A 11 -10.83 -1.89 13.54
N VAL A 12 -10.48 -0.92 14.37
CA VAL A 12 -11.31 0.27 14.57
C VAL A 12 -10.98 1.23 13.44
N LEU A 13 -11.97 1.54 12.61
CA LEU A 13 -11.83 2.56 11.57
C LEU A 13 -12.01 3.95 12.18
N PRO A 14 -11.31 4.98 11.68
CA PRO A 14 -11.52 6.35 12.10
C PRO A 14 -12.97 6.79 11.89
N SER A 15 -13.47 7.65 12.78
CA SER A 15 -14.66 8.45 12.50
C SER A 15 -14.40 9.44 11.37
N LEU A 16 -15.47 10.02 10.79
CA LEU A 16 -15.34 10.99 9.71
C LEU A 16 -14.52 12.23 10.11
N GLU A 17 -14.62 12.68 11.36
CA GLU A 17 -13.84 13.81 11.87
C GLU A 17 -12.36 13.47 12.00
N GLU A 18 -12.04 12.27 12.48
CA GLU A 18 -10.67 11.79 12.59
C GLU A 18 -10.04 11.57 11.21
N ASP A 19 -10.79 10.99 10.27
CA ASP A 19 -10.35 10.77 8.90
C ASP A 19 -10.02 12.09 8.18
N ARG A 20 -10.83 13.13 8.40
CA ARG A 20 -10.55 14.49 7.90
C ARG A 20 -9.26 15.07 8.49
N LYS A 21 -9.01 14.88 9.79
CA LYS A 21 -7.78 15.35 10.44
C LYS A 21 -6.55 14.60 9.90
N ILE A 22 -6.65 13.29 9.72
CA ILE A 22 -5.59 12.46 9.13
C ILE A 22 -5.29 12.92 7.71
N THR A 23 -6.33 13.11 6.88
CA THR A 23 -6.18 13.58 5.50
C THR A 23 -5.56 14.97 5.42
N ALA A 24 -6.00 15.90 6.27
CA ALA A 24 -5.44 17.25 6.30
C ALA A 24 -3.96 17.25 6.71
N ALA A 25 -3.58 16.43 7.68
CA ALA A 25 -2.18 16.29 8.08
C ALA A 25 -1.32 15.71 6.95
N ALA A 26 -1.81 14.68 6.26
CA ALA A 26 -1.09 14.07 5.12
C ALA A 26 -0.89 15.05 3.95
N LEU A 27 -1.89 15.90 3.67
CA LEU A 27 -1.77 16.91 2.61
C LEU A 27 -0.89 18.11 2.98
N ALA A 28 -0.77 18.41 4.28
CA ALA A 28 0.10 19.48 4.76
C ALA A 28 1.58 19.09 4.79
N ASP A 29 1.89 17.80 4.69
CA ASP A 29 3.25 17.29 4.72
C ASP A 29 4.02 17.65 3.42
N PRO A 30 5.11 18.44 3.50
CA PRO A 30 5.90 18.81 2.32
C PRO A 30 6.56 17.62 1.62
N ASP A 31 6.80 16.52 2.34
CA ASP A 31 7.45 15.32 1.81
C ASP A 31 6.46 14.32 1.17
N ALA A 32 5.19 14.35 1.58
CA ALA A 32 4.14 13.45 1.14
C ALA A 32 3.25 14.05 0.04
N ARG A 33 3.88 14.69 -0.96
CA ARG A 33 3.14 15.27 -2.09
C ARG A 33 2.41 14.16 -2.88
N PRO A 34 1.15 14.38 -3.29
CA PRO A 34 0.44 13.46 -4.16
C PRO A 34 1.21 13.22 -5.46
N MET A 35 1.18 11.99 -5.95
CA MET A 35 1.76 11.67 -7.25
C MET A 35 0.97 12.33 -8.37
N THR A 36 1.68 12.81 -9.39
CA THR A 36 1.07 13.22 -10.65
C THR A 36 0.58 11.99 -11.43
N ASP A 37 -0.34 12.18 -12.36
CA ASP A 37 -0.86 11.09 -13.20
C ASP A 37 0.25 10.40 -14.00
N GLU A 38 1.23 11.15 -14.48
CA GLU A 38 2.38 10.62 -15.20
C GLU A 38 3.26 9.74 -14.31
N GLN A 39 3.51 10.17 -13.08
CA GLN A 39 4.26 9.38 -12.09
C GLN A 39 3.49 8.13 -11.67
N LEU A 40 2.17 8.25 -11.50
CA LEU A 40 1.31 7.11 -11.16
C LEU A 40 1.29 6.07 -12.27
N ALA A 41 1.23 6.50 -13.54
CA ALA A 41 1.25 5.61 -14.70
C ALA A 41 2.56 4.81 -14.83
N GLN A 42 3.67 5.31 -14.27
CA GLN A 42 4.95 4.61 -14.23
C GLN A 42 5.02 3.53 -13.13
N MET A 43 4.07 3.51 -12.20
CA MET A 43 4.05 2.51 -11.14
C MET A 43 3.74 1.12 -11.68
N VAL A 44 4.39 0.11 -11.11
CA VAL A 44 4.07 -1.28 -11.39
C VAL A 44 3.12 -1.81 -10.33
N PRO A 45 1.96 -2.38 -10.71
CA PRO A 45 1.10 -3.07 -9.77
C PRO A 45 1.86 -4.18 -9.02
N ILE A 46 1.71 -4.23 -7.69
CA ILE A 46 2.39 -5.22 -6.82
C ILE A 46 2.16 -6.66 -7.31
N ALA A 47 0.97 -6.96 -7.84
CA ALA A 47 0.64 -8.26 -8.41
C ALA A 47 1.59 -8.72 -9.53
N LYS A 48 2.23 -7.79 -10.26
CA LYS A 48 3.16 -8.09 -11.36
C LYS A 48 4.61 -8.24 -10.91
N VAL A 49 4.94 -7.88 -9.67
CA VAL A 49 6.31 -7.89 -9.14
C VAL A 49 6.97 -9.28 -9.21
N PRO A 50 6.31 -10.40 -8.84
CA PRO A 50 6.93 -11.73 -8.91
C PRO A 50 7.41 -12.11 -10.31
N VAL A 51 6.58 -11.84 -11.33
CA VAL A 51 6.89 -12.13 -12.74
C VAL A 51 8.03 -11.26 -13.25
N LEU A 52 8.06 -9.98 -12.86
CA LEU A 52 9.14 -9.07 -13.23
C LEU A 52 10.48 -9.49 -12.62
N LEU A 53 10.50 -9.91 -11.35
CA LEU A 53 11.71 -10.40 -10.71
C LEU A 53 12.24 -11.66 -11.39
N GLU A 54 11.36 -12.57 -11.81
CA GLU A 54 11.74 -13.76 -12.57
C GLU A 54 12.37 -13.39 -13.92
N ASN A 55 11.78 -12.45 -14.65
CA ASN A 55 12.30 -11.98 -15.93
C ASN A 55 13.66 -11.29 -15.79
N LEU A 56 13.85 -10.46 -14.76
CA LEU A 56 15.13 -9.82 -14.47
C LEU A 56 16.22 -10.83 -14.12
N ARG A 57 15.88 -11.92 -13.42
CA ARG A 57 16.80 -13.00 -13.12
C ARG A 57 17.24 -13.75 -14.38
N LYS A 58 16.32 -13.99 -15.31
CA LYS A 58 16.62 -14.63 -16.63
C LYS A 58 17.50 -13.75 -17.52
N LEU A 59 17.41 -12.43 -17.40
CA LEU A 59 18.24 -11.48 -18.17
C LEU A 59 19.66 -11.32 -17.62
N ARG A 60 19.92 -11.66 -16.35
CA ARG A 60 21.23 -11.52 -15.69
C ARG A 60 22.00 -12.84 -15.56
N GLY A 61 21.44 -13.95 -16.02
CA GLY A 61 22.10 -15.26 -16.11
C GLY A 61 22.43 -15.60 -17.56
#